data_AF-S9SAV8-F1
#
_entry.id   AF-S9SAV8-F1
#
_cell.length_a   1.000
_cell.length_b   1.000
_cell.length_c   1.000
_cell.angle_alpha   90.00
_cell.angle_beta   90.00
_cell.angle_gamma   90.00
#
_symmetry.space_group_name_H-M   'P 1'
#
loop_
_entity.id
_entity.type
_entity.pdbx_description
1 polymer ?
#
loop_
_entity_poly.entity_id
_entity_poly.type
_entity_poly.pdbx_seq_one_letter_code
_entity_poly.pdbx_strand_id
1 'polypeptide(L)'
;MREPDDLAAIADQAASAALAARGATAETIAALPDWLEQVERISLSAIAALLARSGALPAEGPPRRTEAIVAGLGTASRHGWLVHRWLAALIRRGWLSRNADGGLGWIAPPAQFGIDPAGLDPAYHALGFPPTMATAHRAALERLGALVRDDITLQHLLFRDGDVLTALAAYQDNLFTAALNAAAAALAARRPRSRLLELGGGAGLTTAAALRALAGSAASYRFTDVSRLFTVAAERRFSGTPGLICAPLNIDEDFAAQGVAQGSVEIVLAGNVLHNARDLGATLGWIHRSLTPNGWLILTDSIRETDAILTSMQFLLSPPQGGSPPGGRDRRPCGQAFLDAPGWADQLAAADFTLCLARPNPASPLAAAGQCLLLAQSAR
;
A
#
# COMPACT_ATOMS: atom_id res chain seq x y z
N MET A 1 21.92 2.18 -25.83
CA MET A 1 21.57 1.43 -24.60
C MET A 1 22.24 2.19 -23.46
N ARG A 2 21.50 2.95 -22.65
CA ARG A 2 22.08 3.63 -21.48
C ARG A 2 22.32 2.57 -20.40
N GLU A 3 23.46 2.64 -19.73
CA GLU A 3 23.84 1.66 -18.71
C GLU A 3 22.84 1.67 -17.54
N PRO A 4 22.53 0.51 -16.92
CA PRO A 4 21.67 0.39 -15.74
C PRO A 4 22.03 1.35 -14.60
N ASP A 5 23.32 1.69 -14.48
CA ASP A 5 23.85 2.62 -13.46
C ASP A 5 23.30 4.05 -13.60
N ASP A 6 22.92 4.49 -14.81
CA ASP A 6 22.29 5.81 -15.05
C ASP A 6 20.86 5.84 -14.45
N LEU A 7 20.09 4.77 -14.61
CA LEU A 7 18.69 4.70 -14.13
C LEU A 7 18.60 4.69 -12.61
N ALA A 8 19.52 3.95 -11.97
CA ALA A 8 19.69 3.93 -10.52
C ALA A 8 19.94 5.33 -9.96
N ALA A 9 20.94 6.04 -10.49
CA ALA A 9 21.29 7.39 -10.05
C ALA A 9 20.13 8.39 -10.25
N ILE A 10 19.42 8.32 -11.38
CA ILE A 10 18.25 9.16 -11.65
C ILE A 10 17.16 8.96 -10.60
N ALA A 11 16.82 7.69 -10.31
CA ALA A 11 15.80 7.35 -9.33
C ALA A 11 16.18 7.83 -7.92
N ASP A 12 17.43 7.59 -7.51
CA ASP A 12 17.93 7.95 -6.17
C ASP A 12 18.03 9.47 -5.98
N GLN A 13 18.45 10.20 -7.01
CA GLN A 13 18.51 11.67 -6.98
C GLN A 13 17.11 12.28 -6.87
N ALA A 14 16.14 11.76 -7.63
CA ALA A 14 14.75 12.23 -7.59
C ALA A 14 14.08 11.94 -6.24
N ALA A 15 14.29 10.74 -5.69
CA ALA A 15 13.83 10.37 -4.36
C ALA A 15 14.41 11.31 -3.29
N SER A 16 15.73 11.55 -3.33
CA SER A 16 16.42 12.44 -2.38
C SER A 16 15.92 13.89 -2.48
N ALA A 17 15.71 14.40 -3.71
CA ALA A 17 15.18 15.73 -3.93
C ALA A 17 13.75 15.88 -3.39
N ALA A 18 12.90 14.85 -3.53
CA ALA A 18 11.55 14.86 -2.99
C ALA A 18 11.52 14.85 -1.45
N LEU A 19 12.43 14.08 -0.84
CA LEU A 19 12.61 14.07 0.62
C LEU A 19 13.07 15.44 1.13
N ALA A 20 14.09 16.03 0.49
CA ALA A 20 14.58 17.35 0.83
C ALA A 20 13.51 18.45 0.67
N ALA A 21 12.69 18.38 -0.39
CA ALA A 21 11.57 19.30 -0.61
C ALA A 21 10.49 19.21 0.49
N ARG A 22 10.43 18.09 1.22
CA ARG A 22 9.56 17.91 2.40
C ARG A 22 10.29 18.16 3.72
N GLY A 23 11.49 18.76 3.67
CA GLY A 23 12.27 19.11 4.85
C GLY A 23 12.98 17.93 5.52
N ALA A 24 13.03 16.75 4.90
CA ALA A 24 13.74 15.61 5.46
C ALA A 24 15.26 15.80 5.33
N THR A 25 15.95 15.65 6.45
CA THR A 25 17.42 15.59 6.55
C THR A 25 17.90 14.14 6.64
N ALA A 26 19.20 13.91 6.45
CA ALA A 26 19.80 12.57 6.63
C ALA A 26 19.49 11.96 8.00
N GLU A 27 19.47 12.80 9.05
CA GLU A 27 19.18 12.38 10.42
C GLU A 27 17.70 11.98 10.59
N THR A 28 16.77 12.77 10.04
CA THR A 28 15.34 12.41 10.06
C THR A 28 15.04 11.15 9.22
N ILE A 29 15.76 10.95 8.10
CA ILE A 29 15.61 9.76 7.25
C ILE A 29 16.12 8.53 8.00
N ALA A 30 17.27 8.63 8.68
CA ALA A 30 17.83 7.54 9.48
C ALA A 30 16.90 7.10 10.62
N ALA A 31 16.10 8.01 11.18
CA ALA A 31 15.15 7.73 12.25
C ALA A 31 13.79 7.16 11.78
N LEU A 32 13.51 7.11 10.46
CA LEU A 32 12.22 6.63 9.95
C LEU A 32 11.84 5.21 10.40
N PRO A 33 12.77 4.23 10.46
CA PRO A 33 12.46 2.88 10.94
C PRO A 33 11.95 2.89 12.39
N ASP A 34 12.55 3.71 13.25
CA ASP A 34 12.17 3.80 14.67
C ASP A 34 10.78 4.45 14.84
N TRP A 35 10.48 5.48 14.05
CA TRP A 35 9.15 6.09 14.04
C TRP A 35 8.08 5.14 13.51
N LEU A 36 8.38 4.35 12.48
CA LEU A 36 7.47 3.33 11.97
C LEU A 36 7.23 2.24 13.01
N GLU A 37 8.29 1.75 13.64
CA GLU A 37 8.23 0.78 14.74
C GLU A 37 7.38 1.32 15.90
N GLN A 38 7.48 2.61 16.23
CA GLN A 38 6.64 3.22 17.25
C GLN A 38 5.15 3.16 16.89
N VAL A 39 4.77 3.48 15.65
CA VAL A 39 3.36 3.38 15.21
C VAL A 39 2.87 1.93 15.25
N GLU A 40 3.69 0.98 14.76
CA GLU A 40 3.37 -0.44 14.79
C GLU A 40 3.21 -0.96 16.22
N ARG A 41 4.12 -0.61 17.12
CA ARG A 41 4.06 -0.97 18.54
C ARG A 41 2.81 -0.42 19.22
N ILE A 42 2.47 0.86 19.00
CA ILE A 42 1.23 1.45 19.56
C ILE A 42 0.00 0.70 19.07
N SER A 43 -0.03 0.34 17.78
CA SER A 43 -1.15 -0.40 17.15
C SER A 43 -1.30 -1.80 17.78
N LEU A 44 -0.21 -2.54 17.90
CA LEU A 44 -0.23 -3.88 18.51
C LEU A 44 -0.51 -3.84 20.01
N SER A 45 -0.02 -2.83 20.73
CA SER A 45 -0.35 -2.62 22.14
C SER A 45 -1.85 -2.38 22.32
N ALA A 46 -2.49 -1.65 21.41
CA ALA A 46 -3.94 -1.43 21.44
C ALA A 46 -4.72 -2.74 21.22
N ILE A 47 -4.29 -3.59 20.28
CA ILE A 47 -4.84 -4.94 20.09
C ILE A 47 -4.69 -5.77 21.38
N ALA A 48 -3.48 -5.82 21.95
CA ALA A 48 -3.21 -6.62 23.13
C ALA A 48 -4.04 -6.18 24.33
N ALA A 49 -4.18 -4.87 24.52
CA ALA A 49 -5.02 -4.32 25.58
C ALA A 49 -6.51 -4.59 25.34
N LEU A 50 -7.00 -4.56 24.10
CA LEU A 50 -8.38 -4.95 23.77
C LEU A 50 -8.63 -6.43 24.12
N LEU A 51 -7.72 -7.33 23.71
CA LEU A 51 -7.80 -8.76 24.00
C LEU A 51 -7.84 -9.04 25.51
N ALA A 52 -7.02 -8.32 26.29
CA ALA A 52 -6.99 -8.44 27.74
C ALA A 52 -8.27 -7.88 28.40
N ARG A 53 -8.65 -6.63 28.10
CA ARG A 53 -9.77 -5.93 28.75
C ARG A 53 -11.13 -6.53 28.42
N SER A 54 -11.29 -7.10 27.22
CA SER A 54 -12.51 -7.81 26.83
C SER A 54 -12.64 -9.18 27.51
N GLY A 55 -11.56 -9.69 28.12
CA GLY A 55 -11.51 -11.07 28.63
C GLY A 55 -11.47 -12.12 27.52
N ALA A 56 -11.30 -11.73 26.25
CA ALA A 56 -11.16 -12.65 25.12
C ALA A 56 -9.87 -13.46 25.23
N LEU A 57 -8.77 -12.82 25.65
CA LEU A 57 -7.53 -13.45 26.07
C LEU A 57 -7.00 -12.75 27.34
N PRO A 58 -7.42 -13.20 28.54
CA PRO A 58 -7.01 -12.61 29.82
C PRO A 58 -5.48 -12.59 29.98
N ALA A 59 -4.97 -11.58 30.70
CA ALA A 59 -3.52 -11.45 30.96
C ALA A 59 -2.98 -12.64 31.77
N GLU A 60 -3.78 -13.14 32.71
CA GLU A 60 -3.52 -14.34 33.49
C GLU A 60 -4.63 -15.37 33.19
N GLY A 61 -4.24 -16.59 32.84
CA GLY A 61 -5.18 -17.66 32.55
C GLY A 61 -4.62 -18.70 31.58
N PRO A 62 -5.35 -19.79 31.36
CA PRO A 62 -4.93 -20.83 30.42
C PRO A 62 -4.92 -20.29 28.98
N PRO A 63 -4.04 -20.82 28.11
CA PRO A 63 -4.04 -20.49 26.69
C PRO A 63 -5.42 -20.72 26.05
N ARG A 64 -5.82 -19.86 25.12
CA ARG A 64 -7.12 -19.93 24.44
C ARG A 64 -6.97 -20.24 22.95
N ARG A 65 -7.86 -21.08 22.44
CA ARG A 65 -7.97 -21.32 21.00
C ARG A 65 -8.44 -20.06 20.27
N THR A 66 -8.01 -19.91 19.02
CA THR A 66 -8.32 -18.72 18.23
C THR A 66 -9.83 -18.49 18.09
N GLU A 67 -10.61 -19.56 17.94
CA GLU A 67 -12.07 -19.50 17.80
C GLU A 67 -12.72 -18.93 19.08
N ALA A 68 -12.20 -19.31 20.25
CA ALA A 68 -12.68 -18.80 21.53
C ALA A 68 -12.31 -17.32 21.73
N ILE A 69 -11.15 -16.87 21.22
CA ILE A 69 -10.75 -15.45 21.25
C ILE A 69 -11.67 -14.62 20.35
N VAL A 70 -11.91 -15.08 19.12
CA VAL A 70 -12.82 -14.42 18.15
C VAL A 70 -14.24 -14.31 18.73
N ALA A 71 -14.75 -15.40 19.31
CA ALA A 71 -16.06 -15.40 19.96
C ALA A 71 -16.09 -14.47 21.19
N GLY A 72 -15.04 -14.50 22.02
CA GLY A 72 -14.93 -13.67 23.23
C GLY A 72 -14.87 -12.16 22.96
N LEU A 73 -14.41 -11.75 21.77
CA LEU A 73 -14.46 -10.35 21.32
C LEU A 73 -15.85 -9.93 20.82
N GLY A 74 -16.76 -10.88 20.57
CA GLY A 74 -18.00 -10.64 19.85
C GLY A 74 -17.76 -10.27 18.38
N THR A 75 -16.63 -10.70 17.80
CA THR A 75 -16.20 -10.30 16.45
C THR A 75 -17.27 -10.59 15.41
N ALA A 76 -17.62 -9.58 14.61
CA ALA A 76 -18.50 -9.78 13.47
C ALA A 76 -17.85 -10.76 12.47
N SER A 77 -18.66 -11.64 11.88
CA SER A 77 -18.17 -12.72 10.99
C SER A 77 -17.22 -12.22 9.90
N ARG A 78 -17.50 -11.05 9.32
CA ARG A 78 -16.67 -10.41 8.28
C ARG A 78 -15.30 -9.91 8.75
N HIS A 79 -15.09 -9.76 10.06
CA HIS A 79 -13.84 -9.28 10.67
C HIS A 79 -13.01 -10.42 11.32
N GLY A 80 -13.50 -11.66 11.30
CA GLY A 80 -12.79 -12.80 11.91
C GLY A 80 -11.36 -12.96 11.38
N TRP A 81 -11.19 -12.85 10.05
CA TRP A 81 -9.87 -12.93 9.40
C TRP A 81 -8.88 -11.90 9.94
N LEU A 82 -9.34 -10.71 10.30
CA LEU A 82 -8.51 -9.64 10.85
C LEU A 82 -8.01 -10.00 12.25
N VAL A 83 -8.85 -10.64 13.07
CA VAL A 83 -8.42 -11.15 14.39
C VAL A 83 -7.37 -12.26 14.24
N HIS A 84 -7.49 -13.14 13.24
CA HIS A 84 -6.42 -14.09 12.94
C HIS A 84 -5.09 -13.39 12.59
N ARG A 85 -5.15 -12.29 11.81
CA ARG A 85 -3.97 -11.47 11.46
C ARG A 85 -3.39 -10.77 12.69
N TRP A 86 -4.22 -10.24 13.58
CA TRP A 86 -3.80 -9.66 14.86
C TRP A 86 -3.02 -10.65 15.69
N LEU A 87 -3.55 -11.86 15.88
CA LEU A 87 -2.90 -12.91 16.67
C LEU A 87 -1.57 -13.35 16.02
N ALA A 88 -1.54 -13.47 14.69
CA ALA A 88 -0.30 -13.75 13.97
C ALA A 88 0.76 -12.65 14.14
N ALA A 89 0.35 -11.38 14.13
CA ALA A 89 1.25 -10.24 14.36
C ALA A 89 1.85 -10.26 15.78
N LEU A 90 1.02 -10.51 16.79
CA LEU A 90 1.48 -10.63 18.18
C LEU A 90 2.43 -11.83 18.38
N ILE A 91 2.23 -12.94 17.66
CA ILE A 91 3.17 -14.08 17.66
C ILE A 91 4.49 -13.68 17.00
N ARG A 92 4.47 -13.02 15.83
CA ARG A 92 5.68 -12.56 15.14
C ARG A 92 6.53 -11.60 16.00
N ARG A 93 5.87 -10.78 16.83
CA ARG A 93 6.54 -9.89 17.81
C ARG A 93 7.05 -10.63 19.06
N GLY A 94 6.74 -11.91 19.22
CA GLY A 94 7.07 -12.67 20.42
C GLY A 94 6.27 -12.24 21.66
N TRP A 95 5.07 -11.67 21.48
CA TRP A 95 4.18 -11.30 22.59
C TRP A 95 3.19 -12.41 22.92
N LEU A 96 2.87 -13.26 21.94
CA LEU A 96 2.09 -14.47 22.09
C LEU A 96 2.91 -15.71 21.74
N SER A 97 2.64 -16.80 22.43
CA SER A 97 3.11 -18.14 22.08
C SER A 97 1.92 -19.05 21.77
N ARG A 98 2.15 -20.06 20.93
CA ARG A 98 1.19 -21.13 20.66
C ARG A 98 1.70 -22.42 21.29
N ASN A 99 0.87 -23.07 22.10
CA ASN A 99 1.19 -24.37 22.68
C ASN A 99 0.89 -25.53 21.71
N ALA A 100 1.22 -26.76 22.10
CA ALA A 100 1.02 -27.96 21.29
C ALA A 100 -0.45 -28.21 20.90
N ASP A 101 -1.39 -27.84 21.76
CA ASP A 101 -2.84 -28.00 21.53
C ASP A 101 -3.47 -26.88 20.69
N GLY A 102 -2.64 -25.96 20.20
CA GLY A 102 -3.03 -24.81 19.38
C GLY A 102 -3.56 -23.62 20.17
N GLY A 103 -3.55 -23.66 21.51
CA GLY A 103 -3.93 -22.55 22.38
C GLY A 103 -2.87 -21.44 22.39
N LEU A 104 -3.35 -20.20 22.44
CA LEU A 104 -2.53 -18.98 22.46
C LEU A 104 -2.48 -18.38 23.86
N GLY A 105 -1.28 -18.03 24.32
CA GLY A 105 -1.05 -17.40 25.62
C GLY A 105 0.00 -16.29 25.54
N TRP A 106 -0.08 -15.34 26.46
CA TRP A 106 0.86 -14.22 26.59
C TRP A 106 2.25 -14.71 27.02
N ILE A 107 3.30 -14.24 26.34
CA ILE A 107 4.68 -14.40 26.79
C ILE A 107 5.00 -13.38 27.90
N ALA A 108 4.45 -12.17 27.79
CA ALA A 108 4.48 -11.11 28.80
C ALA A 108 3.08 -10.47 28.93
N PRO A 109 2.70 -9.98 30.13
CA PRO A 109 1.34 -9.49 30.36
C PRO A 109 1.05 -8.19 29.58
N PRO A 110 -0.15 -8.03 28.99
CA PRO A 110 -0.49 -6.88 28.15
C PRO A 110 -0.35 -5.50 28.78
N ALA A 111 -0.49 -5.40 30.10
CA ALA A 111 -0.30 -4.14 30.83
C ALA A 111 1.11 -3.56 30.62
N GLN A 112 2.11 -4.40 30.35
CA GLN A 112 3.50 -3.98 30.11
C GLN A 112 3.75 -3.43 28.70
N PHE A 113 2.87 -3.71 27.72
CA PHE A 113 3.09 -3.25 26.34
C PHE A 113 2.83 -1.74 26.17
N GLY A 114 2.00 -1.16 27.04
CA GLY A 114 1.68 0.27 27.09
C GLY A 114 0.99 0.80 25.83
N ILE A 115 -0.19 1.39 25.96
CA ILE A 115 -0.74 2.22 24.88
C ILE A 115 -0.35 3.66 25.19
N ASP A 116 0.42 4.28 24.30
CA ASP A 116 0.66 5.72 24.33
C ASP A 116 0.06 6.34 23.06
N PRO A 117 -1.24 6.71 23.09
CA PRO A 117 -1.86 7.38 21.96
C PRO A 117 -1.20 8.74 21.68
N ALA A 118 -0.62 9.42 22.67
CA ALA A 118 0.01 10.73 22.46
C ALA A 118 1.24 10.62 21.56
N GLY A 119 1.91 9.45 21.56
CA GLY A 119 3.01 9.13 20.65
C GLY A 119 2.65 9.00 19.17
N LEU A 120 1.36 8.90 18.79
CA LEU A 120 0.97 8.75 17.38
C LEU A 120 1.22 10.00 16.54
N ASP A 121 0.83 11.18 17.04
CA ASP A 121 0.95 12.44 16.30
C ASP A 121 2.39 12.77 15.91
N PRO A 122 3.37 12.79 16.84
CA PRO A 122 4.77 13.04 16.48
C PRO A 122 5.32 11.95 15.55
N ALA A 123 4.93 10.68 15.72
CA ALA A 123 5.39 9.60 14.86
C ALA A 123 4.86 9.73 13.42
N TYR A 124 3.56 9.98 13.24
CA TYR A 124 2.97 10.22 11.93
C TYR A 124 3.55 11.47 11.25
N HIS A 125 3.77 12.55 12.03
CA HIS A 125 4.40 13.75 11.53
C HIS A 125 5.84 13.48 11.05
N ALA A 126 6.64 12.76 11.83
CA ALA A 126 8.01 12.39 11.46
C ALA A 126 8.09 11.51 10.20
N LEU A 127 7.09 10.64 9.98
CA LEU A 127 6.94 9.84 8.76
C LEU A 127 6.40 10.67 7.56
N GLY A 128 6.08 11.94 7.79
CA GLY A 128 5.59 12.90 6.79
C GLY A 128 4.13 12.71 6.37
N PHE A 129 3.32 12.04 7.20
CA PHE A 129 1.88 11.98 6.98
C PHE A 129 1.19 13.29 7.37
N PRO A 130 0.03 13.61 6.75
CA PRO A 130 -0.80 14.71 7.21
C PRO A 130 -1.37 14.42 8.62
N PRO A 131 -1.64 15.45 9.45
CA PRO A 131 -2.17 15.27 10.82
C PRO A 131 -3.49 14.50 10.90
N THR A 132 -4.26 14.53 9.81
CA THR A 132 -5.51 13.76 9.68
C THR A 132 -5.29 12.25 9.83
N MET A 133 -4.13 11.73 9.43
CA MET A 133 -3.80 10.31 9.59
C MET A 133 -3.61 9.90 11.04
N ALA A 134 -2.90 10.71 11.83
CA ALA A 134 -2.74 10.46 13.26
C ALA A 134 -4.10 10.52 13.99
N THR A 135 -4.92 11.52 13.65
CA THR A 135 -6.26 11.70 14.20
C THR A 135 -7.17 10.52 13.88
N ALA A 136 -7.20 10.09 12.61
CA ALA A 136 -7.98 8.95 12.15
C ALA A 136 -7.55 7.65 12.82
N HIS A 137 -6.24 7.40 12.90
CA HIS A 137 -5.73 6.16 13.50
C HIS A 137 -6.02 6.12 15.00
N ARG A 138 -5.80 7.23 15.74
CA ARG A 138 -6.18 7.35 17.15
C ARG A 138 -7.66 7.03 17.36
N ALA A 139 -8.54 7.63 16.56
CA ALA A 139 -9.98 7.39 16.63
C ALA A 139 -10.36 5.91 16.37
N ALA A 140 -9.59 5.22 15.51
CA ALA A 140 -9.75 3.79 15.28
C ALA A 140 -9.27 2.96 16.49
N LEU A 141 -8.11 3.27 17.07
CA LEU A 141 -7.59 2.56 18.25
C LEU A 141 -8.52 2.69 19.47
N GLU A 142 -9.07 3.88 19.71
CA GLU A 142 -10.03 4.14 20.80
C GLU A 142 -11.33 3.34 20.65
N ARG A 143 -11.71 3.00 19.40
CA ARG A 143 -12.95 2.31 19.06
C ARG A 143 -12.70 0.91 18.49
N LEU A 144 -11.52 0.34 18.69
CA LEU A 144 -11.10 -0.92 18.06
C LEU A 144 -12.06 -2.09 18.37
N GLY A 145 -12.59 -2.13 19.60
CA GLY A 145 -13.61 -3.09 20.01
C GLY A 145 -14.95 -2.91 19.29
N ALA A 146 -15.37 -1.67 19.04
CA ALA A 146 -16.59 -1.38 18.28
C ALA A 146 -16.40 -1.69 16.78
N LEU A 147 -15.22 -1.40 16.23
CA LEU A 147 -14.87 -1.73 14.84
C LEU A 147 -14.88 -3.25 14.61
N VAL A 148 -14.26 -4.05 15.47
CA VAL A 148 -14.20 -5.52 15.29
C VAL A 148 -15.56 -6.20 15.47
N ARG A 149 -16.48 -5.57 16.23
CA ARG A 149 -17.87 -6.01 16.35
C ARG A 149 -18.78 -5.48 15.24
N ASP A 150 -18.25 -4.63 14.35
CA ASP A 150 -19.01 -3.93 13.31
C ASP A 150 -20.11 -2.99 13.86
N ASP A 151 -19.98 -2.56 15.14
CA ASP A 151 -20.85 -1.56 15.78
C ASP A 151 -20.66 -0.16 15.13
N ILE A 152 -19.48 0.06 14.55
CA ILE A 152 -19.10 1.26 13.80
C ILE A 152 -18.22 0.83 12.62
N THR A 153 -18.32 1.55 11.50
CA THR A 153 -17.49 1.28 10.31
C THR A 153 -16.26 2.20 10.27
N LEU A 154 -15.14 1.73 9.71
CA LEU A 154 -13.96 2.58 9.54
C LEU A 154 -14.26 3.76 8.61
N GLN A 155 -15.11 3.56 7.60
CA GLN A 155 -15.57 4.62 6.70
C GLN A 155 -16.18 5.79 7.47
N HIS A 156 -16.96 5.54 8.53
CA HIS A 156 -17.53 6.59 9.37
C HIS A 156 -16.46 7.38 10.15
N LEU A 157 -15.32 6.75 10.46
CA LEU A 157 -14.19 7.41 11.12
C LEU A 157 -13.31 8.19 10.13
N LEU A 158 -13.12 7.68 8.91
CA LEU A 158 -12.27 8.27 7.89
C LEU A 158 -12.96 9.37 7.07
N PHE A 159 -14.23 9.20 6.74
CA PHE A 159 -14.96 10.02 5.77
C PHE A 159 -16.03 10.88 6.45
N ARG A 160 -15.70 11.52 7.58
CA ARG A 160 -16.65 12.31 8.38
C ARG A 160 -17.42 13.38 7.58
N ASP A 161 -16.79 13.92 6.54
CA ASP A 161 -17.38 14.93 5.65
C ASP A 161 -17.71 14.40 4.23
N GLY A 162 -17.68 13.07 4.04
CA GLY A 162 -17.91 12.44 2.73
C GLY A 162 -16.77 12.57 1.72
N ASP A 163 -15.65 13.19 2.09
CA ASP A 163 -14.48 13.37 1.21
C ASP A 163 -13.57 12.13 1.19
N VAL A 164 -13.99 11.13 0.41
CA VAL A 164 -13.27 9.87 0.20
C VAL A 164 -11.90 10.11 -0.47
N LEU A 165 -11.81 11.09 -1.37
CA LEU A 165 -10.60 11.36 -2.14
C LEU A 165 -9.47 11.85 -1.24
N THR A 166 -9.75 12.85 -0.40
CA THR A 166 -8.77 13.43 0.51
C THR A 166 -8.33 12.41 1.56
N ALA A 167 -9.25 11.61 2.09
CA ALA A 167 -8.92 10.59 3.07
C ALA A 167 -8.03 9.47 2.48
N LEU A 168 -8.31 9.01 1.26
CA LEU A 168 -7.45 8.02 0.59
C LEU A 168 -6.10 8.62 0.16
N ALA A 169 -6.08 9.89 -0.27
CA ALA A 169 -4.84 10.61 -0.56
C ALA A 169 -3.95 10.69 0.69
N ALA A 170 -4.52 11.02 1.84
CA ALA A 170 -3.79 11.16 3.11
C ALA A 170 -3.05 9.87 3.52
N TYR A 171 -3.61 8.70 3.21
CA TYR A 171 -2.98 7.41 3.49
C TYR A 171 -1.71 7.16 2.65
N GLN A 172 -1.59 7.81 1.49
CA GLN A 172 -0.47 7.67 0.57
C GLN A 172 0.44 8.91 0.55
N ASP A 173 0.09 9.97 1.27
CA ASP A 173 0.91 11.18 1.39
C ASP A 173 1.89 11.07 2.56
N ASN A 174 3.03 10.43 2.33
CA ASN A 174 4.10 10.24 3.32
C ASN A 174 5.49 10.29 2.65
N LEU A 175 6.57 10.31 3.45
CA LEU A 175 7.94 10.43 2.91
C LEU A 175 8.31 9.26 1.99
N PHE A 176 7.91 8.04 2.32
CA PHE A 176 8.23 6.83 1.55
C PHE A 176 7.58 6.88 0.16
N THR A 177 6.26 7.09 0.12
CA THR A 177 5.50 7.14 -1.13
C THR A 177 5.89 8.37 -1.97
N ALA A 178 6.20 9.51 -1.34
CA ALA A 178 6.71 10.68 -2.05
C ALA A 178 8.04 10.41 -2.75
N ALA A 179 8.99 9.75 -2.07
CA ALA A 179 10.27 9.36 -2.65
C ALA A 179 10.10 8.40 -3.83
N LEU A 180 9.25 7.38 -3.69
CA LEU A 180 8.97 6.41 -4.75
C LEU A 180 8.27 7.03 -5.96
N ASN A 181 7.27 7.89 -5.73
CA ASN A 181 6.57 8.60 -6.81
C ASN A 181 7.50 9.55 -7.57
N ALA A 182 8.40 10.24 -6.87
CA ALA A 182 9.38 11.10 -7.52
C ALA A 182 10.38 10.31 -8.38
N ALA A 183 10.86 9.17 -7.86
CA ALA A 183 11.73 8.27 -8.61
C ALA A 183 11.02 7.69 -9.85
N ALA A 184 9.78 7.20 -9.70
CA ALA A 184 8.97 6.70 -10.81
C ALA A 184 8.74 7.77 -11.89
N ALA A 185 8.42 9.00 -11.47
CA ALA A 185 8.21 10.14 -12.36
C ALA A 185 9.50 10.54 -13.11
N ALA A 186 10.64 10.56 -12.43
CA ALA A 186 11.93 10.85 -13.05
C ALA A 186 12.34 9.80 -14.10
N LEU A 187 12.06 8.52 -13.82
CA LEU A 187 12.23 7.45 -14.80
C LEU A 187 11.31 7.66 -16.01
N ALA A 188 10.02 7.93 -15.80
CA ALA A 188 9.09 8.20 -16.90
C ALA A 188 9.54 9.38 -17.78
N ALA A 189 10.07 10.45 -17.17
CA ALA A 189 10.60 11.63 -17.86
C ALA A 189 11.82 11.34 -18.75
N ARG A 190 12.45 10.16 -18.65
CA ARG A 190 13.50 9.73 -19.58
C ARG A 190 12.99 9.42 -20.99
N ARG A 191 11.67 9.27 -21.17
CA ARG A 191 11.02 9.13 -22.47
C ARG A 191 10.00 10.27 -22.69
N PRO A 192 10.46 11.52 -22.94
CA PRO A 192 9.60 12.72 -22.96
C PRO A 192 8.65 12.82 -24.18
N ARG A 193 8.56 11.77 -25.00
CA ARG A 193 7.62 11.67 -26.13
C ARG A 193 6.80 10.38 -26.06
N SER A 194 6.82 9.70 -24.92
CA SER A 194 6.12 8.42 -24.73
C SER A 194 4.60 8.62 -24.69
N ARG A 195 3.87 7.58 -25.11
CA ARG A 195 2.47 7.36 -24.78
C ARG A 195 2.45 6.57 -23.48
N LEU A 196 2.04 7.23 -22.41
CA LEU A 196 2.02 6.69 -21.06
C LEU A 196 0.60 6.28 -20.68
N LEU A 197 0.43 5.07 -20.17
CA LEU A 197 -0.81 4.59 -19.57
C LEU A 197 -0.61 4.45 -18.06
N GLU A 198 -1.35 5.21 -17.26
CA GLU A 198 -1.38 5.03 -15.82
C GLU A 198 -2.56 4.13 -15.44
N LEU A 199 -2.29 3.08 -14.66
CA LEU A 199 -3.28 2.13 -14.16
C LEU A 199 -3.64 2.48 -12.71
N GLY A 200 -4.93 2.55 -12.40
CA GLY A 200 -5.45 2.82 -11.05
C GLY A 200 -4.85 4.06 -10.40
N GLY A 201 -4.89 5.20 -11.10
CA GLY A 201 -4.27 6.44 -10.61
C GLY A 201 -4.90 6.99 -9.33
N GLY A 202 -6.09 6.52 -8.94
CA GLY A 202 -6.70 6.77 -7.64
C GLY A 202 -6.79 8.25 -7.29
N ALA A 203 -6.26 8.62 -6.12
CA ALA A 203 -6.23 10.00 -5.65
C ALA A 203 -5.25 10.92 -6.42
N GLY A 204 -4.48 10.38 -7.37
CA GLY A 204 -3.65 11.13 -8.29
C GLY A 204 -2.31 11.61 -7.72
N LEU A 205 -1.77 10.98 -6.67
CA LEU A 205 -0.46 11.35 -6.12
C LEU A 205 0.68 10.99 -7.08
N THR A 206 0.66 9.77 -7.63
CA THR A 206 1.62 9.32 -8.64
C THR A 206 1.45 10.12 -9.93
N THR A 207 0.21 10.34 -10.39
CA THR A 207 -0.14 11.22 -11.50
C THR A 207 0.46 12.62 -11.34
N ALA A 208 0.28 13.27 -10.18
CA ALA A 208 0.77 14.62 -9.94
C ALA A 208 2.30 14.70 -10.04
N ALA A 209 3.02 13.70 -9.52
CA ALA A 209 4.48 13.61 -9.65
C ALA A 209 4.90 13.42 -11.11
N ALA A 210 4.26 12.49 -11.83
CA ALA A 210 4.57 12.19 -13.23
C ALA A 210 4.30 13.38 -14.15
N LEU A 211 3.14 14.02 -14.05
CA LEU A 211 2.79 15.19 -14.85
C LEU A 211 3.74 16.37 -14.60
N ARG A 212 4.18 16.57 -13.35
CA ARG A 212 5.19 17.59 -13.02
C ARG A 212 6.53 17.29 -13.68
N ALA A 213 7.00 16.04 -13.63
CA ALA A 213 8.26 15.63 -14.25
C ALA A 213 8.22 15.67 -15.79
N LEU A 214 7.02 15.51 -16.37
CA LEU A 214 6.77 15.57 -17.81
C LEU A 214 6.38 16.97 -18.31
N ALA A 215 6.41 18.00 -17.46
CA ALA A 215 6.06 19.36 -17.86
C ALA A 215 6.95 19.84 -19.02
N GLY A 216 6.34 20.39 -20.07
CA GLY A 216 7.04 20.82 -21.29
C GLY A 216 7.50 19.69 -22.22
N SER A 217 7.19 18.43 -21.89
CA SER A 217 7.43 17.29 -22.76
C SER A 217 6.36 17.17 -23.86
N ALA A 218 6.58 16.29 -24.84
CA ALA A 218 5.61 15.93 -25.87
C ALA A 218 4.96 14.56 -25.58
N ALA A 219 4.99 14.13 -24.32
CA ALA A 219 4.35 12.88 -23.90
C ALA A 219 2.83 13.02 -23.96
N SER A 220 2.15 11.92 -24.25
CA SER A 220 0.71 11.81 -24.03
C SER A 220 0.48 10.93 -22.81
N TYR A 221 -0.52 11.28 -22.00
CA TYR A 221 -0.75 10.67 -20.71
C TYR A 221 -2.20 10.21 -20.63
N ARG A 222 -2.41 8.90 -20.52
CA ARG A 222 -3.73 8.33 -20.28
C ARG A 222 -3.83 7.92 -18.82
N PHE A 223 -4.48 8.75 -18.02
CA PHE A 223 -4.87 8.40 -16.66
C PHE A 223 -6.03 7.40 -16.71
N THR A 224 -5.95 6.31 -15.94
CA THR A 224 -7.08 5.39 -15.81
C THR A 224 -7.32 4.94 -14.39
N ASP A 225 -8.58 4.63 -14.10
CA ASP A 225 -9.03 4.02 -12.85
C ASP A 225 -10.34 3.25 -13.09
N VAL A 226 -10.60 2.20 -12.33
CA VAL A 226 -11.89 1.48 -12.41
C VAL A 226 -13.05 2.34 -11.88
N SER A 227 -12.75 3.24 -10.95
CA SER A 227 -13.72 4.13 -10.33
C SER A 227 -13.88 5.42 -11.11
N ARG A 228 -15.11 5.65 -11.57
CA ARG A 228 -15.50 6.91 -12.21
C ARG A 228 -15.32 8.13 -11.30
N LEU A 229 -15.37 7.95 -9.98
CA LEU A 229 -15.10 9.02 -9.02
C LEU A 229 -13.67 9.55 -9.20
N PHE A 230 -12.69 8.66 -9.32
CA PHE A 230 -11.28 9.02 -9.48
C PHE A 230 -11.01 9.62 -10.86
N THR A 231 -11.56 9.07 -11.94
CA THR A 231 -11.36 9.63 -13.28
C THR A 231 -11.92 11.05 -13.40
N VAL A 232 -13.13 11.31 -12.90
CA VAL A 232 -13.74 12.66 -12.91
C VAL A 232 -12.94 13.62 -12.02
N ALA A 233 -12.46 13.15 -10.86
CA ALA A 233 -11.63 13.97 -9.99
C ALA A 233 -10.29 14.34 -10.64
N ALA A 234 -9.64 13.38 -11.33
CA ALA A 234 -8.40 13.61 -12.05
C ALA A 234 -8.59 14.60 -13.21
N GLU A 235 -9.65 14.47 -14.00
CA GLU A 235 -9.98 15.43 -15.09
C GLU A 235 -10.08 16.86 -14.57
N ARG A 236 -10.77 17.04 -13.44
CA ARG A 236 -10.93 18.35 -12.79
C ARG A 236 -9.61 18.86 -12.23
N ARG A 237 -8.87 18.01 -11.50
CA ARG A 237 -7.63 18.39 -10.80
C ARG A 237 -6.51 18.75 -11.75
N PHE A 238 -6.40 18.04 -12.87
CA PHE A 238 -5.31 18.17 -13.84
C PHE A 238 -5.76 18.83 -15.15
N SER A 239 -6.91 19.52 -15.13
CA SER A 239 -7.45 20.23 -16.28
C SER A 239 -6.43 21.20 -16.87
N GLY A 240 -6.35 21.27 -18.20
CA GLY A 240 -5.40 22.13 -18.91
C GLY A 240 -4.02 21.51 -19.13
N THR A 241 -3.76 20.30 -18.61
CA THR A 241 -2.54 19.55 -18.94
C THR A 241 -2.59 19.04 -20.39
N PRO A 242 -1.70 19.50 -21.30
CA PRO A 242 -1.72 19.04 -22.68
C PRO A 242 -1.43 17.54 -22.79
N GLY A 243 -2.19 16.84 -23.63
CA GLY A 243 -2.00 15.41 -23.87
C GLY A 243 -2.52 14.48 -22.76
N LEU A 244 -3.12 15.02 -21.70
CA LEU A 244 -3.79 14.23 -20.66
C LEU A 244 -5.20 13.82 -21.11
N ILE A 245 -5.51 12.53 -21.00
CA ILE A 245 -6.85 11.97 -21.14
C ILE A 245 -7.13 11.10 -19.92
N CYS A 246 -8.33 11.21 -19.34
CA CYS A 246 -8.78 10.31 -18.29
C CYS A 246 -9.82 9.35 -18.86
N ALA A 247 -9.75 8.07 -18.50
CA ALA A 247 -10.71 7.06 -18.95
C ALA A 247 -10.85 5.95 -17.91
N PRO A 248 -12.03 5.31 -17.80
CA PRO A 248 -12.15 4.12 -16.98
C PRO A 248 -11.32 2.97 -17.57
N LEU A 249 -10.71 2.15 -16.71
CA LEU A 249 -10.08 0.90 -17.09
C LEU A 249 -10.06 -0.07 -15.90
N ASN A 250 -10.51 -1.30 -16.13
CA ASN A 250 -10.41 -2.41 -15.21
C ASN A 250 -9.18 -3.26 -15.54
N ILE A 251 -8.26 -3.40 -14.56
CA ILE A 251 -7.00 -4.13 -14.73
C ILE A 251 -7.17 -5.65 -14.82
N ASP A 252 -8.37 -6.15 -14.48
CA ASP A 252 -8.73 -7.58 -14.53
C ASP A 252 -9.39 -7.98 -15.86
N GLU A 253 -9.47 -7.08 -16.83
CA GLU A 253 -10.13 -7.29 -18.11
C GLU A 253 -9.17 -6.95 -19.26
N ASP A 254 -9.53 -7.35 -20.49
CA ASP A 254 -8.69 -7.09 -21.66
C ASP A 254 -8.56 -5.59 -21.95
N PHE A 255 -7.32 -5.09 -21.97
CA PHE A 255 -7.00 -3.68 -22.21
C PHE A 255 -7.38 -3.25 -23.64
N ALA A 256 -7.28 -4.17 -24.60
CA ALA A 256 -7.65 -3.89 -25.99
C ALA A 256 -9.16 -3.62 -26.14
N ALA A 257 -9.98 -4.41 -25.46
CA ALA A 257 -11.43 -4.20 -25.40
C ALA A 257 -11.84 -2.89 -24.71
N GLN A 258 -10.94 -2.31 -23.91
CA GLN A 258 -11.10 -1.05 -23.18
C GLN A 258 -10.40 0.13 -23.90
N GLY A 259 -10.02 -0.05 -25.16
CA GLY A 259 -9.48 0.99 -26.02
C GLY A 259 -8.00 1.27 -25.85
N VAL A 260 -7.22 0.35 -25.26
CA VAL A 260 -5.75 0.40 -25.24
C VAL A 260 -5.24 -0.67 -26.21
N ALA A 261 -4.90 -0.27 -27.44
CA ALA A 261 -4.48 -1.19 -28.48
C ALA A 261 -3.15 -1.90 -28.13
N GLN A 262 -2.93 -3.08 -28.72
CA GLN A 262 -1.67 -3.80 -28.55
C GLN A 262 -0.49 -2.99 -29.11
N GLY A 263 0.64 -2.99 -28.41
CA GLY A 263 1.82 -2.23 -28.79
C GLY A 263 1.59 -0.72 -28.88
N SER A 264 0.54 -0.18 -28.25
CA SER A 264 0.17 1.23 -28.40
C SER A 264 0.82 2.14 -27.37
N VAL A 265 1.47 1.63 -26.32
CA VAL A 265 2.08 2.46 -25.26
C VAL A 265 3.56 2.15 -25.06
N GLU A 266 4.36 3.16 -24.73
CA GLU A 266 5.79 2.97 -24.45
C GLU A 266 6.10 2.85 -22.94
N ILE A 267 5.18 3.35 -22.10
CA ILE A 267 5.28 3.28 -20.64
C ILE A 267 3.92 2.91 -20.07
N VAL A 268 3.90 1.94 -19.17
CA VAL A 268 2.81 1.71 -18.22
C VAL A 268 3.30 2.12 -16.83
N LEU A 269 2.54 2.99 -16.17
CA LEU A 269 2.78 3.44 -14.81
C LEU A 269 1.70 2.84 -13.89
N ALA A 270 2.09 2.23 -12.78
CA ALA A 270 1.16 1.59 -11.86
C ALA A 270 1.53 1.94 -10.41
N GLY A 271 0.86 2.94 -9.84
CA GLY A 271 1.13 3.43 -8.49
C GLY A 271 0.28 2.73 -7.43
N ASN A 272 0.85 1.78 -6.70
CA ASN A 272 0.22 1.08 -5.58
C ASN A 272 -1.16 0.48 -5.92
N VAL A 273 -1.25 -0.22 -7.06
CA VAL A 273 -2.51 -0.73 -7.62
C VAL A 273 -2.48 -2.24 -7.91
N LEU A 274 -1.35 -2.80 -8.34
CA LEU A 274 -1.32 -4.13 -8.96
C LEU A 274 -1.60 -5.25 -7.96
N HIS A 275 -1.35 -5.03 -6.67
CA HIS A 275 -1.85 -5.90 -5.60
C HIS A 275 -3.39 -6.07 -5.57
N ASN A 276 -4.17 -5.24 -6.27
CA ASN A 276 -5.62 -5.42 -6.36
C ASN A 276 -6.05 -6.36 -7.48
N ALA A 277 -5.14 -6.79 -8.37
CA ALA A 277 -5.47 -7.72 -9.44
C ALA A 277 -6.02 -9.04 -8.89
N ARG A 278 -7.07 -9.57 -9.51
CA ARG A 278 -7.62 -10.91 -9.21
C ARG A 278 -6.73 -12.03 -9.73
N ASP A 279 -6.10 -11.79 -10.89
CA ASP A 279 -5.09 -12.64 -11.50
C ASP A 279 -3.95 -11.75 -12.00
N LEU A 280 -2.91 -11.62 -11.17
CA LEU A 280 -1.76 -10.78 -11.49
C LEU A 280 -1.05 -11.23 -12.78
N GLY A 281 -1.00 -12.54 -13.06
CA GLY A 281 -0.36 -13.05 -14.27
C GLY A 281 -1.12 -12.62 -15.53
N ALA A 282 -2.45 -12.69 -15.50
CA ALA A 282 -3.29 -12.18 -16.58
C ALA A 282 -3.13 -10.66 -16.76
N THR A 283 -3.14 -9.90 -15.65
CA THR A 283 -2.90 -8.45 -15.66
C THR A 283 -1.55 -8.08 -16.26
N LEU A 284 -0.46 -8.71 -15.82
CA LEU A 284 0.87 -8.51 -16.39
C LEU A 284 0.91 -8.88 -17.88
N GLY A 285 0.15 -9.90 -18.29
CA GLY A 285 -0.01 -10.26 -19.70
C GLY A 285 -0.70 -9.17 -20.55
N TRP A 286 -1.76 -8.52 -20.05
CA TRP A 286 -2.39 -7.38 -20.73
C TRP A 286 -1.46 -6.16 -20.77
N ILE A 287 -0.72 -5.91 -19.68
CA ILE A 287 0.31 -4.87 -19.64
C ILE A 287 1.37 -5.12 -20.70
N HIS A 288 1.93 -6.33 -20.75
CA HIS A 288 2.96 -6.71 -21.73
C HIS A 288 2.45 -6.52 -23.17
N ARG A 289 1.22 -6.95 -23.48
CA ARG A 289 0.64 -6.79 -24.82
C ARG A 289 0.37 -5.33 -25.21
N SER A 290 0.07 -4.45 -24.25
CA SER A 290 -0.17 -3.04 -24.56
C SER A 290 1.14 -2.28 -24.83
N LEU A 291 2.26 -2.75 -24.26
CA LEU A 291 3.58 -2.16 -24.45
C LEU A 291 4.16 -2.44 -25.84
N THR A 292 4.82 -1.42 -26.42
CA THR A 292 5.72 -1.60 -27.57
C THR A 292 6.93 -2.47 -27.17
N PRO A 293 7.65 -3.09 -28.13
CA PRO A 293 8.92 -3.75 -27.82
C PRO A 293 9.90 -2.83 -27.07
N ASN A 294 10.54 -3.33 -26.01
CA ASN A 294 11.38 -2.56 -25.08
C ASN A 294 10.61 -1.48 -24.29
N GLY A 295 9.29 -1.60 -24.19
CA GLY A 295 8.42 -0.77 -23.36
C GLY A 295 8.74 -0.91 -21.87
N TRP A 296 8.36 0.08 -21.08
CA TRP A 296 8.63 0.09 -19.64
C TRP A 296 7.35 -0.10 -18.83
N LEU A 297 7.40 -1.02 -17.87
CA LEU A 297 6.50 -1.05 -16.73
C LEU A 297 7.23 -0.41 -15.54
N ILE A 298 6.71 0.72 -15.07
CA ILE A 298 7.15 1.39 -13.84
C ILE A 298 6.06 1.18 -12.81
N LEU A 299 6.33 0.42 -11.76
CA LEU A 299 5.33 0.15 -10.72
C LEU A 299 5.87 0.48 -9.34
N THR A 300 5.02 1.01 -8.49
CA THR A 300 5.27 1.07 -7.05
C THR A 300 4.24 0.21 -6.34
N ASP A 301 4.64 -0.51 -5.30
CA ASP A 301 3.69 -1.29 -4.51
C ASP A 301 4.22 -1.56 -3.10
N SER A 302 3.31 -1.83 -2.18
CA SER A 302 3.66 -2.45 -0.91
C SER A 302 4.11 -3.90 -1.14
N ILE A 303 5.14 -4.32 -0.41
CA ILE A 303 5.71 -5.67 -0.46
C ILE A 303 5.57 -6.44 0.87
N ARG A 304 4.91 -5.82 1.85
CA ARG A 304 4.46 -6.43 3.10
C ARG A 304 3.32 -5.62 3.71
N GLU A 305 2.55 -6.25 4.58
CA GLU A 305 1.59 -5.56 5.44
C GLU A 305 2.33 -4.97 6.65
N THR A 306 2.11 -3.69 6.96
CA THR A 306 2.58 -3.08 8.22
C THR A 306 1.58 -3.39 9.33
N ASP A 307 2.03 -3.52 10.58
CA ASP A 307 1.14 -3.88 11.68
C ASP A 307 0.11 -2.75 11.96
N ALA A 308 0.46 -1.50 11.64
CA ALA A 308 -0.42 -0.33 11.76
C ALA A 308 -1.69 -0.44 10.90
N ILE A 309 -1.62 -1.07 9.73
CA ILE A 309 -2.78 -1.21 8.83
C ILE A 309 -3.83 -2.17 9.40
N LEU A 310 -3.43 -3.09 10.29
CA LEU A 310 -4.32 -4.07 10.93
C LEU A 310 -5.37 -3.44 11.83
N THR A 311 -5.11 -2.22 12.34
CA THR A 311 -6.02 -1.50 13.23
C THR A 311 -6.72 -0.32 12.54
N SER A 312 -6.52 -0.19 11.22
CA SER A 312 -7.09 0.87 10.39
C SER A 312 -7.57 0.31 9.05
N MET A 313 -6.86 0.56 7.94
CA MET A 313 -7.36 0.37 6.57
C MET A 313 -7.79 -1.06 6.24
N GLN A 314 -7.29 -2.09 6.93
CA GLN A 314 -7.75 -3.47 6.72
C GLN A 314 -9.23 -3.69 7.06
N PHE A 315 -9.83 -2.84 7.89
CA PHE A 315 -11.29 -2.88 8.10
C PHE A 315 -12.07 -2.59 6.80
N LEU A 316 -11.52 -1.80 5.87
CA LEU A 316 -12.15 -1.54 4.55
C LEU A 316 -12.11 -2.76 3.64
N LEU A 317 -11.19 -3.69 3.87
CA LEU A 317 -11.04 -4.92 3.08
C LEU A 317 -11.93 -6.06 3.59
N SER A 318 -12.62 -5.85 4.71
CA SER A 318 -13.57 -6.84 5.21
C SER A 318 -14.78 -6.90 4.28
N PRO A 319 -15.14 -8.08 3.75
CA PRO A 319 -16.24 -8.19 2.80
C PRO A 319 -17.56 -7.73 3.45
N PRO A 320 -18.58 -7.38 2.65
CA PRO A 320 -19.95 -7.31 3.15
C PRO A 320 -20.32 -8.62 3.86
N GLN A 321 -21.26 -8.59 4.80
CA GLN A 321 -21.69 -9.80 5.51
C GLN A 321 -22.05 -10.92 4.51
N GLY A 322 -21.37 -12.07 4.62
CA GLY A 322 -21.54 -13.21 3.70
C GLY A 322 -20.63 -13.23 2.46
N GLY A 323 -19.77 -12.22 2.26
CA GLY A 323 -18.79 -12.20 1.16
C GLY A 323 -17.49 -12.95 1.49
N SER A 324 -16.75 -13.34 0.45
CA SER A 324 -15.42 -13.97 0.58
C SER A 324 -14.30 -12.91 0.63
N PRO A 325 -13.21 -13.14 1.38
CA PRO A 325 -12.06 -12.23 1.41
C PRO A 325 -11.32 -12.18 0.04
N PRO A 326 -10.56 -11.11 -0.25
CA PRO A 326 -9.73 -11.01 -1.46
C PRO A 326 -8.61 -12.07 -1.51
N GLY A 327 -8.12 -12.39 -2.72
CA GLY A 327 -6.89 -13.20 -2.91
C GLY A 327 -7.08 -14.69 -3.24
N GLY A 328 -8.25 -15.11 -3.74
CA GLY A 328 -8.57 -16.53 -3.96
C GLY A 328 -8.23 -17.12 -5.33
N ARG A 329 -7.56 -16.40 -6.24
CA ARG A 329 -7.41 -16.83 -7.65
C ARG A 329 -6.00 -16.70 -8.25
N ASP A 330 -4.99 -16.31 -7.48
CA ASP A 330 -3.63 -16.19 -8.00
C ASP A 330 -2.57 -16.89 -7.15
N ARG A 331 -1.29 -16.69 -7.52
CA ARG A 331 -0.13 -17.34 -6.93
C ARG A 331 0.34 -16.72 -5.61
N ARG A 332 -0.31 -15.67 -5.10
CA ARG A 332 0.04 -15.12 -3.77
C ARG A 332 -0.30 -16.18 -2.71
N PRO A 333 0.49 -16.28 -1.62
CA PRO A 333 0.13 -17.15 -0.51
C PRO A 333 -1.28 -16.80 -0.02
N CYS A 334 -2.09 -17.82 0.26
CA CYS A 334 -3.49 -17.65 0.63
C CYS A 334 -3.67 -16.54 1.69
N GLY A 335 -4.48 -15.53 1.34
CA GLY A 335 -4.83 -14.41 2.20
C GLY A 335 -3.80 -13.28 2.28
N GLN A 336 -2.69 -13.30 1.53
CA GLN A 336 -1.78 -12.15 1.43
C GLN A 336 -2.13 -11.28 0.23
N ALA A 337 -2.29 -9.97 0.45
CA ALA A 337 -2.53 -9.02 -0.63
C ALA A 337 -1.24 -8.65 -1.39
N PHE A 338 -0.10 -8.63 -0.72
CA PHE A 338 1.17 -8.15 -1.29
C PHE A 338 2.14 -9.30 -1.57
N LEU A 339 2.88 -9.18 -2.68
CA LEU A 339 4.03 -10.03 -2.95
C LEU A 339 5.27 -9.43 -2.30
N ASP A 340 6.17 -10.29 -1.82
CA ASP A 340 7.51 -9.85 -1.45
C ASP A 340 8.36 -9.54 -2.69
N ALA A 341 9.58 -9.04 -2.49
CA ALA A 341 10.46 -8.69 -3.60
C ALA A 341 10.81 -9.88 -4.52
N PRO A 342 11.12 -11.09 -4.00
CA PRO A 342 11.28 -12.28 -4.83
C PRO A 342 10.02 -12.63 -5.63
N GLY A 343 8.84 -12.61 -4.99
CA GLY A 343 7.57 -12.90 -5.64
C GLY A 343 7.26 -11.95 -6.80
N TRP A 344 7.59 -10.66 -6.66
CA TRP A 344 7.51 -9.71 -7.77
C TRP A 344 8.46 -10.04 -8.93
N ALA A 345 9.72 -10.38 -8.63
CA ALA A 345 10.70 -10.74 -9.65
C ALA A 345 10.25 -11.98 -10.45
N ASP A 346 9.72 -12.99 -9.75
CA ASP A 346 9.20 -14.22 -10.37
C ASP A 346 8.00 -13.94 -11.28
N GLN A 347 7.06 -13.10 -10.84
CA GLN A 347 5.86 -12.75 -11.63
C GLN A 347 6.21 -11.93 -12.87
N LEU A 348 7.14 -10.97 -12.74
CA LEU A 348 7.63 -10.20 -13.88
C LEU A 348 8.32 -11.10 -14.90
N ALA A 349 9.21 -11.99 -14.46
CA ALA A 349 9.90 -12.93 -15.34
C ALA A 349 8.92 -13.89 -16.04
N ALA A 350 7.90 -14.40 -15.31
CA ALA A 350 6.87 -15.27 -15.87
C ALA A 350 5.97 -14.57 -16.92
N ALA A 351 5.93 -13.23 -16.90
CA ALA A 351 5.19 -12.41 -17.86
C ALA A 351 6.11 -11.76 -18.92
N ASP A 352 7.28 -12.35 -19.15
CA ASP A 352 8.27 -11.93 -20.16
C ASP A 352 8.81 -10.49 -19.94
N PHE A 353 8.89 -10.05 -18.68
CA PHE A 353 9.59 -8.83 -18.30
C PHE A 353 10.99 -9.11 -17.77
N THR A 354 11.94 -8.25 -18.12
CA THR A 354 13.25 -8.17 -17.47
C THR A 354 13.23 -7.10 -16.40
N LEU A 355 13.47 -7.45 -15.13
CA LEU A 355 13.59 -6.48 -14.05
C LEU A 355 14.90 -5.68 -14.20
N CYS A 356 14.79 -4.37 -14.38
CA CYS A 356 15.92 -3.46 -14.61
C CYS A 356 16.36 -2.71 -13.35
N LEU A 357 15.43 -2.40 -12.45
CA LEU A 357 15.69 -1.63 -11.24
C LEU A 357 14.72 -2.02 -10.13
N ALA A 358 15.22 -2.08 -8.89
CA ALA A 358 14.42 -2.13 -7.68
C ALA A 358 14.88 -1.05 -6.69
N ARG A 359 13.93 -0.35 -6.08
CA ARG A 359 14.16 0.65 -5.04
C ARG A 359 13.12 0.55 -3.92
N PRO A 360 13.39 1.06 -2.71
CA PRO A 360 14.69 1.58 -2.26
C PRO A 360 15.74 0.47 -2.13
N ASN A 361 17.02 0.82 -1.96
CA ASN A 361 18.03 -0.16 -1.58
C ASN A 361 17.62 -0.81 -0.24
N PRO A 362 17.72 -2.15 -0.05
CA PRO A 362 17.36 -2.80 1.22
C PRO A 362 18.09 -2.25 2.46
N ALA A 363 19.28 -1.65 2.30
CA ALA A 363 20.02 -0.99 3.38
C ALA A 363 19.55 0.45 3.65
N SER A 364 18.68 1.01 2.82
CA SER A 364 18.10 2.34 3.03
C SER A 364 17.07 2.30 4.17
N PRO A 365 17.02 3.32 5.05
CA PRO A 365 15.94 3.47 6.02
C PRO A 365 14.54 3.48 5.39
N LEU A 366 14.42 3.90 4.13
CA LEU A 366 13.15 3.88 3.39
C LEU A 366 12.60 2.46 3.17
N ALA A 367 13.47 1.44 3.18
CA ALA A 367 13.07 0.04 3.03
C ALA A 367 12.18 -0.43 4.20
N ALA A 368 12.26 0.23 5.37
CA ALA A 368 11.45 -0.10 6.53
C ALA A 368 9.94 -0.01 6.26
N ALA A 369 9.49 0.89 5.38
CA ALA A 369 8.07 0.97 5.02
C ALA A 369 7.56 -0.28 4.28
N GLY A 370 8.45 -1.12 3.75
CA GLY A 370 8.04 -2.28 2.98
C GLY A 370 7.28 -1.89 1.71
N GLN A 371 7.73 -0.82 1.05
CA GLN A 371 7.25 -0.39 -0.26
C GLN A 371 8.41 -0.46 -1.25
N CYS A 372 8.10 -0.72 -2.52
CA CYS A 372 9.09 -0.76 -3.57
C CYS A 372 8.69 0.07 -4.79
N LEU A 373 9.69 0.39 -5.61
CA LEU A 373 9.60 0.81 -6.99
C LEU A 373 10.33 -0.23 -7.83
N LEU A 374 9.66 -0.79 -8.83
CA LEU A 374 10.25 -1.67 -9.82
C LEU A 374 10.14 -1.03 -11.20
N LEU A 375 11.25 -1.03 -11.94
CA LEU A 375 11.25 -0.78 -13.38
C LEU A 375 11.53 -2.11 -14.07
N ALA A 376 10.59 -2.55 -14.90
CA ALA A 376 10.74 -3.72 -15.72
C ALA A 376 10.58 -3.35 -17.21
N GLN A 377 11.32 -4.05 -18.06
CA GLN A 377 11.28 -3.86 -19.51
C GLN A 377 10.64 -5.07 -20.17
N SER A 378 9.68 -4.84 -21.07
CA SER A 378 9.10 -5.92 -21.85
C SER A 378 10.15 -6.53 -22.78
N ALA A 379 10.26 -7.86 -22.79
CA ALA A 379 11.09 -8.56 -23.75
C ALA A 379 10.60 -8.30 -25.20
N ARG A 380 11.44 -8.64 -26.17
CA ARG A 380 11.13 -8.41 -27.60
C ARG A 380 10.12 -9.39 -28.13
#